data_AF-A0A1Y2GRQ6-F1
#
_entry.id   AF-A0A1Y2GRQ6-F1
#
_cell.length_a   1.000
_cell.length_b   1.000
_cell.length_c   1.000
_cell.angle_alpha   90.00
_cell.angle_beta   90.00
_cell.angle_gamma   90.00
#
_symmetry.space_group_name_H-M   'P 1'
#
loop_
_entity.id
_entity.type
_entity.pdbx_description
1 polymer ?
#
loop_
_entity_poly.entity_id
_entity_poly.type
_entity_poly.pdbx_seq_one_letter_code
_entity_poly.pdbx_strand_id
1 'polypeptide(L)'
;MRHRSVSTITMVVATRAGFITETDEQEELMEQGNQYEYQEAEEPDGLRMTRLREVLEKSLQETLKACNLNAICECFPLAAEKNQDALRDAHEKICQFLSIEVNNEFEQIIEERNVAFKLNGLDRLIADAKSKGITAGSRTLPDLSPEMAVRARTAPTKEAEIERLKALLEMTQLDNRRLGNALNRSSAEQRVIKDEVSEAFYELQESTNIAARMPKEKMNMLLCMIIDQIRDP
;
A
#
# COMPACT_ATOMS: atom_id res chain seq x y z
N MET A 1 -8.06 62.34 1.09
CA MET A 1 -8.85 62.26 -0.16
C MET A 1 -8.14 61.30 -1.12
N ARG A 2 -8.93 60.37 -1.65
CA ARG A 2 -8.61 59.16 -2.41
C ARG A 2 -7.44 59.26 -3.42
N HIS A 3 -6.40 58.45 -3.20
CA HIS A 3 -5.49 57.99 -4.26
C HIS A 3 -6.23 56.98 -5.14
N ARG A 4 -6.30 57.23 -6.44
CA ARG A 4 -6.83 56.29 -7.45
C ARG A 4 -5.69 55.37 -7.90
N SER A 5 -5.86 54.09 -7.62
CA SER A 5 -5.08 52.99 -8.20
C SER A 5 -5.58 52.72 -9.61
N VAL A 6 -4.66 52.67 -10.58
CA VAL A 6 -4.89 52.17 -11.94
C VAL A 6 -4.07 50.89 -12.03
N SER A 7 -4.73 49.73 -11.99
CA SER A 7 -4.08 48.43 -12.14
C SER A 7 -4.23 47.98 -13.59
N THR A 8 -3.10 47.94 -14.29
CA THR A 8 -2.97 47.57 -15.69
C THR A 8 -2.91 46.05 -15.83
N ILE A 9 -3.81 45.54 -16.68
CA ILE A 9 -3.87 44.16 -17.18
C ILE A 9 -2.55 43.81 -17.87
N THR A 10 -1.94 42.69 -17.48
CA THR A 10 -0.89 42.05 -18.27
C THR A 10 -1.26 40.59 -18.51
N MET A 11 -1.74 40.31 -19.73
CA MET A 11 -1.73 38.98 -20.34
C MET A 11 -0.30 38.66 -20.76
N VAL A 12 0.22 37.49 -20.40
CA VAL A 12 1.32 36.86 -21.13
C VAL A 12 0.95 35.40 -21.39
N VAL A 13 0.63 35.15 -22.66
CA VAL A 13 0.63 33.82 -23.29
C VAL A 13 1.91 33.77 -24.13
N ALA A 14 2.80 32.82 -23.86
CA ALA A 14 3.87 32.40 -24.77
C ALA A 14 4.29 30.95 -24.40
N THR A 15 3.89 29.92 -25.15
CA THR A 15 4.59 29.31 -26.30
C THR A 15 5.77 28.40 -25.93
N ARG A 16 5.48 27.10 -25.76
CA ARG A 16 6.05 25.94 -26.48
C ARG A 16 7.53 26.03 -26.93
N ALA A 17 8.44 25.43 -26.15
CA ALA A 17 9.67 24.78 -26.61
C ALA A 17 10.25 23.90 -25.47
N GLY A 18 10.49 22.61 -25.73
CA GLY A 18 11.15 21.70 -24.78
C GLY A 18 10.64 20.27 -24.87
N PHE A 19 11.32 19.46 -25.69
CA PHE A 19 11.14 18.01 -25.80
C PHE A 19 12.44 17.39 -25.25
N ILE A 20 12.30 16.37 -24.38
CA ILE A 20 13.30 15.42 -23.86
C ILE A 20 14.35 15.96 -22.88
N THR A 21 14.22 15.61 -21.60
CA THR A 21 15.06 14.67 -20.83
C THR A 21 14.69 14.76 -19.34
N GLU A 22 13.70 13.99 -18.90
CA GLU A 22 13.48 13.69 -17.47
C GLU A 22 13.15 12.20 -17.38
N THR A 23 14.17 11.38 -17.60
CA THR A 23 14.16 9.93 -17.40
C THR A 23 15.23 9.49 -16.40
N ASP A 24 15.59 10.37 -15.45
CA ASP A 24 16.60 10.08 -14.42
C ASP A 24 16.05 10.20 -12.98
N GLU A 25 14.76 10.48 -12.79
CA GLU A 25 14.14 10.59 -11.44
C GLU A 25 13.23 9.40 -11.06
N GLN A 26 13.20 8.33 -11.86
CA GLN A 26 12.38 7.14 -11.59
C GLN A 26 13.19 5.86 -11.30
N GLU A 27 14.53 5.93 -11.28
CA GLU A 27 15.39 4.79 -10.92
C GLU A 27 15.80 4.76 -9.44
N GLU A 28 15.59 5.82 -8.66
CA GLU A 28 15.92 5.86 -7.22
C GLU A 28 14.82 5.35 -6.27
N LEU A 29 13.67 4.89 -6.79
CA LEU A 29 12.54 4.40 -5.98
C LEU A 29 12.32 2.87 -6.00
N MET A 30 13.24 2.10 -6.57
CA MET A 30 13.14 0.62 -6.62
C MET A 30 14.30 -0.15 -5.99
N GLU A 31 15.15 0.51 -5.19
CA GLU A 31 16.13 -0.15 -4.31
C GLU A 31 15.71 -0.19 -2.83
N GLN A 32 14.41 -0.09 -2.55
CA GLN A 32 13.89 -0.54 -1.25
C GLN A 32 13.56 -2.03 -1.29
N GLY A 33 14.56 -2.84 -1.63
CA GLY A 33 14.72 -4.18 -1.06
C GLY A 33 15.14 -4.04 0.41
N ASN A 34 14.34 -3.33 1.21
CA ASN A 34 14.62 -3.19 2.63
C ASN A 34 14.26 -4.51 3.28
N GLN A 35 15.30 -5.34 3.38
CA GLN A 35 15.53 -6.37 4.36
C GLN A 35 14.63 -6.13 5.58
N TYR A 36 13.65 -7.01 5.77
CA TYR A 36 13.01 -7.17 7.07
C TYR A 36 14.08 -7.72 8.00
N GLU A 37 14.89 -6.82 8.52
CA GLU A 37 15.69 -7.04 9.71
C GLU A 37 14.67 -7.30 10.83
N TYR A 38 14.45 -8.58 11.11
CA TYR A 38 13.73 -9.00 12.31
C TYR A 38 14.57 -8.51 13.48
N GLN A 39 14.26 -7.32 13.98
CA GLN A 39 14.56 -6.99 15.35
C GLN A 39 13.77 -8.01 16.19
N GLU A 40 14.46 -9.04 16.67
CA GLU A 40 14.01 -9.93 17.73
C GLU A 40 13.72 -9.07 18.96
N ALA A 41 12.53 -8.46 18.97
CA ALA A 41 11.91 -8.10 20.22
C ALA A 41 11.76 -9.43 20.97
N GLU A 42 12.36 -9.53 22.16
CA GLU A 42 12.09 -10.61 23.09
C GLU A 42 10.57 -10.68 23.29
N GLU A 43 9.90 -11.55 22.52
CA GLU A 43 8.49 -11.77 22.68
C GLU A 43 8.30 -12.46 24.02
N PRO A 44 7.36 -11.99 24.87
CA PRO A 44 7.12 -12.63 26.14
C PRO A 44 6.73 -14.10 25.93
N ASP A 45 7.19 -14.97 26.82
CA ASP A 45 6.90 -16.39 26.79
C ASP A 45 5.38 -16.64 26.76
N GLY A 46 4.90 -17.25 25.67
CA GLY A 46 3.52 -17.75 25.58
C GLY A 46 3.32 -19.04 26.37
N LEU A 47 2.06 -19.49 26.44
CA LEU A 47 1.66 -20.67 27.22
C LEU A 47 2.54 -21.89 26.91
N ARG A 48 2.78 -22.19 25.63
CA ARG A 48 3.60 -23.35 25.25
C ARG A 48 5.07 -23.17 25.57
N MET A 49 5.60 -21.95 25.47
CA MET A 49 6.98 -21.67 25.80
C MET A 49 7.23 -21.87 27.29
N THR A 50 6.34 -21.36 28.15
CA THR A 50 6.39 -21.61 29.60
C THR A 50 6.35 -23.10 29.91
N ARG A 51 5.46 -23.86 29.25
CA ARG A 51 5.39 -25.33 29.43
C ARG A 51 6.66 -26.04 28.98
N LEU A 52 7.29 -25.58 27.90
CA LEU A 52 8.56 -26.15 27.46
C LEU A 52 9.65 -25.94 28.52
N ARG A 53 9.78 -24.73 29.05
CA ARG A 53 10.73 -24.42 30.14
C ARG A 53 10.48 -25.27 31.39
N GLU A 54 9.22 -25.40 31.80
CA GLU A 54 8.83 -26.28 32.92
C GLU A 54 9.28 -27.72 32.71
N VAL A 55 9.13 -28.26 31.50
CA VAL A 55 9.52 -29.63 31.17
C VAL A 55 11.04 -29.78 31.12
N LEU A 56 11.77 -28.82 30.56
CA LEU A 56 13.23 -28.84 30.50
C LEU A 56 13.83 -28.81 31.91
N GLU A 57 13.38 -27.89 32.75
CA GLU A 57 13.82 -27.78 34.15
C GLU A 57 13.51 -29.06 34.93
N LYS A 58 12.29 -29.59 34.79
CA LYS A 58 11.91 -30.84 35.45
C LYS A 58 12.77 -32.02 34.98
N SER A 59 13.09 -32.09 33.68
CA SER A 59 13.92 -33.16 33.13
C SER A 59 15.36 -33.10 33.65
N LEU A 60 15.92 -31.89 33.78
CA LEU A 60 17.23 -31.67 34.40
C LEU A 60 17.23 -32.08 35.87
N GLN A 61 16.21 -31.68 36.64
CA GLN A 61 16.06 -32.06 38.04
C GLN A 61 15.98 -33.58 38.23
N GLU A 62 15.19 -34.29 37.42
CA GLU A 62 15.13 -35.76 37.49
C GLU A 62 16.45 -36.42 37.10
N THR A 63 17.19 -35.85 36.14
CA THR A 63 18.52 -36.33 35.75
C THR A 63 19.53 -36.16 36.89
N LEU A 64 19.51 -35.01 37.57
CA LEU A 64 20.37 -34.75 38.73
C LEU A 64 20.02 -35.65 39.92
N LYS A 65 18.73 -35.96 40.14
CA LYS A 65 18.30 -36.92 41.16
C LYS A 65 18.81 -38.33 40.89
N ALA A 66 18.86 -38.74 39.62
CA ALA A 66 19.41 -40.04 39.24
C ALA A 66 20.92 -40.13 39.52
N CYS A 67 21.65 -39.01 39.40
CA CYS A 67 23.04 -38.86 39.83
C CYS A 67 23.14 -38.76 41.37
N ASN A 68 22.84 -39.86 42.06
CA ASN A 68 22.89 -39.91 43.51
C ASN A 68 24.29 -40.30 44.03
N LEU A 69 24.66 -39.76 45.19
CA LEU A 69 25.98 -39.99 45.79
C LEU A 69 26.20 -41.48 46.13
N ASN A 70 25.16 -42.21 46.51
CA ASN A 70 25.26 -43.62 46.88
C ASN A 70 25.68 -44.49 45.69
N ALA A 71 25.12 -44.25 44.51
CA ALA A 71 25.49 -44.93 43.27
C ALA A 71 26.95 -44.64 42.91
N ILE A 72 27.44 -43.42 43.15
CA ILE A 72 28.85 -43.08 42.95
C ILE A 72 29.74 -43.84 43.96
N CYS A 73 29.34 -43.92 45.22
CA CYS A 73 30.06 -44.70 46.23
C CYS A 73 30.11 -46.20 45.88
N GLU A 74 29.00 -46.76 45.36
CA GLU A 74 28.93 -48.15 44.88
C GLU A 74 29.85 -48.39 43.67
N CYS A 75 29.98 -47.42 42.76
CA CYS A 75 30.91 -47.50 41.63
C CYS A 75 32.38 -47.31 42.03
N PHE A 76 32.66 -46.59 43.12
CA PHE A 76 34.01 -46.27 43.59
C PHE A 76 34.25 -46.63 45.07
N PRO A 77 34.12 -47.92 45.45
CA PRO A 77 34.13 -48.35 46.85
C PRO A 77 35.46 -48.03 47.57
N LEU A 78 36.60 -48.22 46.88
CA LEU A 78 37.93 -47.94 47.45
C LEU A 78 38.15 -46.45 47.75
N ALA A 79 37.54 -45.56 46.95
CA ALA A 79 37.62 -44.11 47.16
C ALA A 79 36.68 -43.66 48.28
N ALA A 80 35.49 -44.25 48.35
CA ALA A 80 34.52 -44.01 49.41
C ALA A 80 35.07 -44.37 50.80
N GLU A 81 35.81 -45.49 50.92
CA GLU A 81 36.44 -45.90 52.18
C GLU A 81 37.60 -44.97 52.61
N LYS A 82 38.37 -44.45 51.65
CA LYS A 82 39.57 -43.66 51.95
C LYS A 82 39.28 -42.18 52.20
N ASN A 83 38.38 -41.58 51.43
CA ASN A 83 38.05 -40.16 51.52
C ASN A 83 36.67 -39.87 50.93
N GLN A 84 35.63 -40.12 51.73
CA GLN A 84 34.23 -39.85 51.35
C GLN A 84 33.96 -38.36 51.12
N ASP A 85 34.63 -37.47 51.86
CA ASP A 85 34.42 -36.02 51.74
C ASP A 85 34.88 -35.51 50.37
N ALA A 86 36.05 -35.95 49.89
CA ALA A 86 36.52 -35.60 48.55
C ALA A 86 35.59 -36.11 47.44
N LEU A 87 34.96 -37.28 47.64
CA LEU A 87 34.01 -37.84 46.69
C LEU A 87 32.69 -37.05 46.66
N ARG A 88 32.23 -36.60 47.83
CA ARG A 88 31.07 -35.71 47.95
C ARG A 88 31.32 -34.37 47.27
N ASP A 89 32.48 -33.75 47.50
CA ASP A 89 32.85 -32.50 46.85
C ASP A 89 32.92 -32.65 45.32
N ALA A 90 33.44 -33.78 44.83
CA ALA A 90 33.49 -34.08 43.41
C ALA A 90 32.08 -34.26 42.82
N HIS A 91 31.20 -35.00 43.51
CA HIS A 91 29.80 -35.17 43.11
C HIS A 91 29.05 -33.84 43.03
N GLU A 92 29.18 -32.98 44.05
CA GLU A 92 28.55 -31.67 44.08
C GLU A 92 29.02 -30.78 42.92
N LYS A 93 30.34 -30.77 42.65
CA LYS A 93 30.90 -30.04 41.50
C LYS A 93 30.37 -30.55 40.16
N ILE A 94 30.25 -31.86 39.98
CA ILE A 94 29.72 -32.45 38.75
C ILE A 94 28.25 -32.05 38.57
N CYS A 95 27.44 -32.18 39.62
CA CYS A 95 26.03 -31.80 39.58
C CYS A 95 25.84 -30.30 39.31
N GLN A 96 26.65 -29.45 39.95
CA GLN A 96 26.61 -28.01 39.73
C GLN A 96 27.04 -27.64 38.30
N PHE A 97 28.15 -28.20 37.83
CA PHE A 97 28.63 -27.98 36.47
C PHE A 97 27.58 -28.40 35.44
N LEU A 98 27.05 -29.62 35.57
CA LEU A 98 26.00 -30.12 34.68
C LEU A 98 24.76 -29.22 34.69
N SER A 99 24.34 -28.76 35.87
CA SER A 99 23.17 -27.88 35.98
C SER A 99 23.37 -26.53 35.30
N ILE A 100 24.56 -25.94 35.40
CA ILE A 100 24.85 -24.63 34.80
C ILE A 100 24.98 -24.77 33.29
N GLU A 101 25.80 -25.70 32.81
CA GLU A 101 26.06 -25.87 31.39
C GLU A 101 24.79 -26.26 30.63
N VAL A 102 24.00 -27.19 31.16
CA VAL A 102 22.76 -27.62 30.49
C VAL A 102 21.75 -26.49 30.41
N ASN A 103 21.60 -25.67 31.46
CA ASN A 103 20.70 -24.51 31.41
C ASN A 103 21.19 -23.46 30.41
N ASN A 104 22.50 -23.18 30.37
CA ASN A 104 23.06 -22.26 29.38
C ASN A 104 22.83 -22.75 27.95
N GLU A 105 23.08 -24.05 27.69
CA GLU A 105 22.84 -24.67 26.39
C GLU A 105 21.34 -24.66 26.01
N PHE A 106 20.44 -24.87 26.98
CA PHE A 106 19.01 -24.76 26.72
C PHE A 106 18.62 -23.35 26.28
N GLU A 107 19.08 -22.31 26.97
CA GLU A 107 18.80 -20.93 26.57
C GLU A 107 19.40 -20.61 25.20
N GLN A 108 20.65 -21.00 24.96
CA GLN A 108 21.29 -20.80 23.66
C GLN A 108 20.51 -21.47 22.52
N ILE A 109 20.05 -22.71 22.69
CA ILE A 109 19.25 -23.40 21.67
C ILE A 109 17.90 -22.71 21.47
N ILE A 110 17.27 -22.23 22.55
CA ILE A 110 15.99 -21.52 22.49
C ILE A 110 16.12 -20.23 21.66
N GLU A 111 17.20 -19.48 21.87
CA GLU A 111 17.55 -18.27 21.14
C GLU A 111 17.90 -18.57 19.68
N GLU A 112 18.90 -19.41 19.43
CA GLU A 112 19.37 -19.75 18.07
C GLU A 112 18.26 -20.27 17.16
N ARG A 113 17.31 -21.02 17.73
CA ARG A 113 16.20 -21.61 16.98
C ARG A 113 14.95 -20.76 16.98
N ASN A 114 14.95 -19.60 17.64
CA ASN A 114 13.79 -18.73 17.75
C ASN A 114 12.54 -19.47 18.25
N VAL A 115 12.72 -20.30 19.29
CA VAL A 115 11.67 -21.22 19.76
C VAL A 115 10.49 -20.44 20.33
N ALA A 116 10.75 -19.39 21.11
CA ALA A 116 9.72 -18.55 21.70
C ALA A 116 8.79 -17.96 20.62
N PHE A 117 9.36 -17.31 19.60
CA PHE A 117 8.61 -16.76 18.47
C PHE A 117 7.78 -17.83 17.74
N LYS A 118 8.37 -18.99 17.46
CA LYS A 118 7.67 -20.08 16.75
C LYS A 118 6.52 -20.67 17.56
N LEU A 119 6.70 -20.88 18.87
CA LEU A 119 5.66 -21.42 19.74
C LEU A 119 4.54 -20.40 19.97
N ASN A 120 4.89 -19.12 20.13
CA ASN A 120 3.91 -18.04 20.21
C ASN A 120 3.11 -17.90 18.90
N GLY A 121 3.80 -17.96 17.76
CA GLY A 121 3.16 -18.00 16.44
C GLY A 121 2.21 -19.19 16.28
N LEU A 122 2.60 -20.37 16.77
CA LEU A 122 1.72 -21.54 16.79
C LEU A 122 0.47 -21.32 17.66
N ASP A 123 0.61 -20.73 18.85
CA ASP A 123 -0.53 -20.43 19.72
C ASP A 123 -1.50 -19.43 19.07
N ARG A 124 -0.99 -18.41 18.37
CA ARG A 124 -1.81 -17.49 17.55
C ARG A 124 -2.56 -18.24 16.46
N LEU A 125 -1.89 -19.12 15.70
CA LEU A 125 -2.52 -19.92 14.64
C LEU A 125 -3.61 -20.86 15.19
N ILE A 126 -3.40 -21.45 16.36
CA ILE A 126 -4.40 -22.31 17.01
C ILE A 126 -5.60 -21.47 17.46
N ALA A 127 -5.39 -20.29 18.02
CA ALA A 127 -6.47 -19.38 18.42
C ALA A 127 -7.31 -18.95 17.20
N ASP A 128 -6.66 -18.60 16.09
CA ASP A 128 -7.30 -18.24 14.82
C ASP A 128 -8.09 -19.40 14.22
N ALA A 129 -7.56 -20.63 14.30
CA ALA A 129 -8.26 -21.81 13.82
C ALA A 129 -9.51 -22.10 14.65
N LYS A 130 -9.41 -21.96 15.99
CA LYS A 130 -10.54 -22.14 16.90
C LYS A 130 -11.62 -21.09 16.71
N SER A 131 -11.25 -19.82 16.50
CA SER A 131 -12.23 -18.74 16.24
C SER A 131 -12.99 -18.96 14.93
N LYS A 132 -12.37 -19.63 13.95
CA LYS A 132 -12.99 -20.05 12.68
C LYS A 132 -13.77 -21.37 12.77
N GLY A 133 -13.91 -21.95 13.97
CA GLY A 133 -14.63 -23.21 14.19
C GLY A 133 -13.96 -24.44 13.59
N ILE A 134 -12.67 -24.37 13.27
CA ILE A 134 -11.91 -25.48 12.68
C ILE A 134 -11.59 -26.48 13.80
N THR A 135 -12.18 -27.67 13.74
CA THR A 135 -11.93 -28.75 14.69
C THR A 135 -10.80 -29.67 14.24
N ALA A 136 -10.11 -30.27 15.23
CA ALA A 136 -9.07 -31.26 14.97
C ALA A 136 -9.67 -32.46 14.21
N GLY A 137 -9.12 -32.77 13.03
CA GLY A 137 -9.57 -33.85 12.16
C GLY A 137 -10.25 -33.40 10.86
N SER A 138 -10.60 -32.11 10.71
CA SER A 138 -11.31 -31.61 9.52
C SER A 138 -10.41 -31.34 8.29
N ARG A 139 -9.08 -31.37 8.43
CA ARG A 139 -8.15 -31.09 7.32
C ARG A 139 -7.14 -32.22 7.14
N THR A 140 -7.21 -32.89 6.00
CA THR A 140 -6.05 -33.54 5.40
C THR A 140 -5.08 -32.44 4.96
N LEU A 141 -3.77 -32.61 5.22
CA LEU A 141 -2.77 -31.72 4.63
C LEU A 141 -3.01 -31.70 3.11
N PRO A 142 -3.35 -30.55 2.50
CA PRO A 142 -3.50 -30.48 1.06
C PRO A 142 -2.17 -30.83 0.42
N ASP A 143 -2.18 -31.63 -0.64
CA ASP A 143 -1.00 -31.78 -1.50
C ASP A 143 -0.73 -30.42 -2.17
N LEU A 144 0.15 -29.63 -1.54
CA LEU A 144 0.47 -28.28 -1.98
C LEU A 144 1.50 -28.37 -3.09
N SER A 145 1.00 -28.52 -4.32
CA SER A 145 1.82 -28.28 -5.51
C SER A 145 2.44 -26.86 -5.44
N PRO A 146 3.70 -26.67 -5.85
CA PRO A 146 4.35 -25.36 -5.89
C PRO A 146 3.51 -24.30 -6.61
N GLU A 147 2.81 -24.71 -7.68
CA GLU A 147 1.92 -23.82 -8.42
C GLU A 147 0.74 -23.33 -7.58
N MET A 148 0.14 -24.21 -6.77
CA MET A 148 -0.95 -23.84 -5.88
C MET A 148 -0.49 -22.88 -4.78
N ALA A 149 0.71 -23.09 -4.22
CA ALA A 149 1.28 -22.19 -3.21
C ALA A 149 1.52 -20.78 -3.77
N VAL A 150 2.07 -20.68 -4.98
CA VAL A 150 2.28 -19.39 -5.66
C VAL A 150 0.96 -18.71 -6.00
N ARG A 151 -0.03 -19.46 -6.49
CA ARG A 151 -1.37 -18.92 -6.78
C ARG A 151 -2.06 -18.42 -5.52
N ALA A 152 -2.04 -19.19 -4.43
CA ALA A 152 -2.64 -18.79 -3.16
C ALA A 152 -2.03 -17.50 -2.60
N ARG A 153 -0.71 -17.31 -2.76
CA ARG A 153 -0.03 -16.07 -2.36
C ARG A 153 -0.33 -14.89 -3.27
N THR A 154 -0.44 -15.12 -4.58
CA THR A 154 -0.60 -14.03 -5.56
C THR A 154 -2.04 -13.59 -5.78
N ALA A 155 -3.03 -14.44 -5.46
CA ALA A 155 -4.44 -14.13 -5.66
C ALA A 155 -4.91 -12.87 -4.89
N PRO A 156 -4.62 -12.69 -3.58
CA PRO A 156 -5.09 -11.51 -2.84
C PRO A 156 -4.56 -10.19 -3.42
N THR A 157 -3.29 -10.14 -3.82
CA THR A 157 -2.70 -8.95 -4.45
C THR A 157 -3.36 -8.63 -5.79
N LYS A 158 -3.63 -9.66 -6.59
CA LYS A 158 -4.33 -9.50 -7.88
C LYS A 158 -5.78 -9.05 -7.68
N GLU A 159 -6.46 -9.56 -6.66
CA GLU A 159 -7.82 -9.15 -6.30
C GLU A 159 -7.86 -7.67 -5.91
N ALA A 160 -6.91 -7.20 -5.10
CA ALA A 160 -6.79 -5.79 -4.74
C ALA A 160 -6.54 -4.89 -5.97
N GLU A 161 -5.66 -5.30 -6.90
CA GLU A 161 -5.45 -4.54 -8.15
C GLU A 161 -6.67 -4.56 -9.07
N ILE A 162 -7.40 -5.68 -9.14
CA ILE A 162 -8.65 -5.75 -9.90
C ILE A 162 -9.67 -4.74 -9.34
N GLU A 163 -9.79 -4.65 -8.01
CA GLU A 163 -10.68 -3.68 -7.37
C GLU A 163 -10.26 -2.23 -7.67
N ARG A 164 -8.96 -1.93 -7.55
CA ARG A 164 -8.40 -0.61 -7.89
C ARG A 164 -8.67 -0.22 -9.34
N LEU A 165 -8.42 -1.13 -10.29
CA LEU A 165 -8.61 -0.89 -11.72
C LEU A 165 -10.08 -0.73 -12.08
N LYS A 166 -10.99 -1.47 -11.43
CA LYS A 166 -12.43 -1.31 -11.59
C LYS A 166 -12.90 0.08 -11.15
N ALA A 167 -12.44 0.54 -9.98
CA ALA A 167 -12.77 1.87 -9.49
C ALA A 167 -12.26 2.98 -10.44
N LEU A 168 -11.04 2.83 -10.97
CA LEU A 168 -10.47 3.77 -11.93
C LEU A 168 -11.25 3.79 -13.26
N LEU A 169 -11.65 2.61 -13.75
CA LEU A 169 -12.47 2.48 -14.95
C LEU A 169 -13.81 3.18 -14.77
N GLU A 170 -14.48 2.98 -13.64
CA GLU A 170 -15.76 3.62 -13.34
C GLU A 170 -15.64 5.15 -13.31
N MET A 171 -14.62 5.67 -12.65
CA MET A 171 -14.32 7.11 -12.60
C MET A 171 -14.08 7.68 -14.01
N THR A 172 -13.24 7.01 -14.81
CA THR A 172 -12.93 7.43 -16.18
C THR A 172 -14.18 7.42 -17.08
N GLN A 173 -15.04 6.41 -16.94
CA GLN A 173 -16.30 6.33 -17.68
C GLN A 173 -17.26 7.45 -17.28
N LEU A 174 -17.31 7.82 -15.99
CA LEU A 174 -18.10 8.95 -15.53
C LEU A 174 -17.59 10.26 -16.13
N ASP A 175 -16.28 10.49 -16.13
CA ASP A 175 -15.68 11.68 -16.72
C ASP A 175 -15.90 11.74 -18.24
N ASN A 176 -15.73 10.64 -18.95
CA ASN A 176 -15.99 10.57 -20.39
C ASN A 176 -17.46 10.90 -20.71
N ARG A 177 -18.42 10.39 -19.92
CA ARG A 177 -19.83 10.76 -20.07
C ARG A 177 -20.06 12.25 -19.82
N ARG A 178 -19.44 12.80 -18.78
CA ARG A 178 -19.55 14.24 -18.44
C ARG A 178 -19.00 15.12 -19.55
N LEU A 179 -17.79 14.83 -20.02
CA LEU A 179 -17.13 15.58 -21.10
C LEU A 179 -17.88 15.42 -22.43
N GLY A 180 -18.36 14.21 -22.76
CA GLY A 180 -19.18 13.98 -23.95
C GLY A 180 -20.47 14.80 -23.95
N ASN A 181 -21.15 14.89 -22.80
CA ASN A 181 -22.33 15.73 -22.65
C ASN A 181 -22.02 17.22 -22.82
N ALA A 182 -20.91 17.69 -22.23
CA ALA A 182 -20.47 19.09 -22.38
C ALA A 182 -20.12 19.42 -23.84
N LEU A 183 -19.42 18.52 -24.54
CA LEU A 183 -19.06 18.68 -25.95
C LEU A 183 -20.29 18.73 -26.85
N ASN A 184 -21.26 17.85 -26.62
CA ASN A 184 -22.51 17.82 -27.38
C ASN A 184 -23.30 19.11 -27.19
N ARG A 185 -23.36 19.62 -25.95
CA ARG A 185 -24.00 20.90 -25.65
C ARG A 185 -23.32 22.05 -26.39
N SER A 186 -22.00 22.16 -26.27
CA SER A 186 -21.24 23.22 -26.95
C SER A 186 -21.38 23.13 -28.47
N SER A 187 -21.38 21.92 -29.04
CA SER A 187 -21.59 21.71 -30.48
C SER A 187 -22.99 22.10 -30.94
N ALA A 188 -24.02 21.89 -30.10
CA ALA A 188 -25.38 22.34 -30.39
C ALA A 188 -25.48 23.87 -30.34
N GLU A 189 -24.89 24.51 -29.33
CA GLU A 189 -24.80 25.97 -29.22
C GLU A 189 -24.08 26.57 -30.45
N GLN A 190 -22.97 25.98 -30.88
CA GLN A 190 -22.25 26.40 -32.09
C GLN A 190 -23.08 26.27 -33.36
N ARG A 191 -23.90 25.21 -33.49
CA ARG A 191 -24.79 25.05 -34.65
C ARG A 191 -25.83 26.16 -34.69
N VAL A 192 -26.49 26.44 -33.56
CA VAL A 192 -27.48 27.52 -33.45
C VAL A 192 -26.86 28.87 -33.86
N ILE A 193 -25.71 29.22 -33.27
CA ILE A 193 -25.02 30.48 -33.60
C ILE A 193 -24.64 30.53 -35.08
N LYS A 194 -24.16 29.42 -35.65
CA LYS A 194 -23.81 29.36 -37.07
C LYS A 194 -25.02 29.58 -37.98
N ASP A 195 -26.16 28.99 -37.63
CA ASP A 195 -27.40 29.13 -38.38
C ASP A 195 -27.90 30.58 -38.30
N GLU A 196 -27.89 31.20 -37.10
CA GLU A 196 -28.22 32.62 -36.89
C GLU A 196 -27.32 33.58 -37.69
N VAL A 197 -26.01 33.36 -37.69
CA VAL A 197 -25.05 34.19 -38.46
C VAL A 197 -25.28 34.02 -39.96
N SER A 198 -25.61 32.81 -40.41
CA SER A 198 -25.88 32.55 -41.82
C SER A 198 -27.16 33.26 -42.26
N GLU A 199 -28.21 33.23 -41.44
CA GLU A 199 -29.46 33.96 -41.67
C GLU A 199 -29.24 35.47 -41.77
N ALA A 200 -28.56 36.06 -40.78
CA ALA A 200 -28.22 37.49 -40.78
C ALA A 200 -27.36 37.88 -42.01
N PHE A 201 -26.47 37.00 -42.46
CA PHE A 201 -25.68 37.22 -43.67
C PHE A 201 -26.56 37.23 -44.93
N TYR A 202 -27.53 36.34 -45.04
CA TYR A 202 -28.47 36.34 -46.17
C TYR A 202 -29.33 37.60 -46.19
N GLU A 203 -29.82 38.08 -45.05
CA GLU A 203 -30.56 39.34 -44.95
C GLU A 203 -29.71 40.56 -45.35
N LEU A 204 -28.45 40.60 -44.92
CA LEU A 204 -27.52 41.66 -45.30
C LEU A 204 -27.20 41.62 -46.81
N GLN A 205 -27.04 40.42 -47.37
CA GLN A 205 -26.82 40.24 -48.80
C GLN A 205 -28.07 40.67 -49.60
N GLU A 206 -29.27 40.35 -49.12
CA GLU A 206 -30.53 40.76 -49.73
C GLU A 206 -30.69 42.27 -49.72
N SER A 207 -30.52 42.92 -48.57
CA SER A 207 -30.58 44.39 -48.45
C SER A 207 -29.51 45.09 -49.30
N THR A 208 -28.29 44.55 -49.36
CA THR A 208 -27.22 45.05 -50.25
C THR A 208 -27.61 44.93 -51.72
N ASN A 209 -28.20 43.80 -52.13
CA ASN A 209 -28.69 43.60 -53.49
C ASN A 209 -29.82 44.58 -53.87
N ILE A 210 -30.73 44.87 -52.93
CA ILE A 210 -31.78 45.88 -53.12
C ILE A 210 -31.16 47.27 -53.29
N ALA A 211 -30.21 47.64 -52.43
CA ALA A 211 -29.49 48.91 -52.54
C ALA A 211 -28.71 49.04 -53.86
N ALA A 212 -28.07 47.96 -54.31
CA ALA A 212 -27.36 47.92 -55.59
C ALA A 212 -28.28 48.07 -56.82
N ARG A 213 -29.56 47.71 -56.70
CA ARG A 213 -30.57 47.87 -57.75
C ARG A 213 -31.26 49.24 -57.73
N MET A 214 -31.05 50.07 -56.71
CA MET A 214 -31.62 51.42 -56.69
C MET A 214 -30.88 52.33 -57.69
N PRO A 215 -31.59 53.02 -58.61
CA PRO A 215 -30.98 54.01 -59.48
C PRO A 215 -30.31 55.12 -58.67
N LYS A 216 -29.11 55.54 -59.10
CA LYS A 216 -28.30 56.55 -58.39
C LYS A 216 -29.06 57.88 -58.21
N GLU A 217 -29.96 58.21 -59.14
CA GLU A 217 -30.80 59.39 -59.10
C GLU A 217 -31.80 59.36 -57.93
N LYS A 218 -32.41 58.20 -57.66
CA LYS A 218 -33.34 58.02 -56.52
C LYS A 218 -32.62 58.05 -55.18
N MET A 219 -31.40 57.51 -55.13
CA MET A 219 -30.56 57.53 -53.92
C MET A 219 -30.09 58.94 -53.56
N ASN A 220 -29.66 59.74 -54.53
CA ASN A 220 -29.31 61.15 -54.32
C ASN A 220 -30.51 61.99 -53.87
N MET A 221 -31.70 61.73 -54.43
CA MET A 221 -32.93 62.42 -54.03
C MET A 221 -33.32 62.12 -52.58
N LEU A 222 -33.23 60.86 -52.13
CA LEU A 222 -33.48 60.48 -50.74
C LEU A 222 -32.42 61.03 -49.77
N LEU A 223 -31.14 61.07 -50.17
CA LEU A 223 -30.08 61.69 -49.39
C LEU A 223 -30.30 63.19 -49.20
N CYS A 224 -30.70 63.91 -50.25
CA CYS A 224 -31.06 65.33 -50.12
C CYS A 224 -32.24 65.53 -49.15
N MET A 225 -33.30 64.71 -49.25
CA MET A 225 -34.46 64.81 -48.34
C MET A 225 -34.10 64.53 -46.87
N ILE A 226 -33.22 63.56 -46.60
CA ILE A 226 -32.78 63.23 -45.23
C ILE A 226 -31.85 64.32 -44.68
N ILE A 227 -30.95 64.87 -45.51
CA ILE A 227 -30.09 66.00 -45.12
C ILE A 227 -30.94 67.24 -44.77
N ASP A 228 -32.02 67.49 -45.50
CA ASP A 228 -32.94 68.58 -45.21
C ASP A 228 -33.72 68.33 -43.90
N GLN A 229 -34.14 67.09 -43.61
CA GLN A 229 -34.80 66.70 -42.35
C GLN A 229 -33.89 66.72 -41.11
N ILE A 230 -32.57 66.66 -41.26
CA ILE A 230 -31.61 66.79 -40.16
C ILE A 230 -31.21 68.26 -39.94
N ARG A 231 -31.40 69.11 -40.96
CA ARG A 231 -31.02 70.52 -40.94
C ARG A 231 -32.05 71.42 -40.25
N ASP A 232 -33.31 70.99 -40.20
CA ASP A 232 -34.35 71.58 -39.34
C ASP A 232 -34.77 70.54 -38.29
N PRO A 233 -34.51 70.76 -36.98
CA PRO A 233 -34.98 69.87 -35.91
C PRO A 233 -36.51 69.92 -35.72
#